data_AF-G9N4W2-F1
#
_entry.id   AF-G9N4W2-F1
#
_cell.length_a   1.000
_cell.length_b   1.000
_cell.length_c   1.000
_cell.angle_alpha   90.00
_cell.angle_beta   90.00
_cell.angle_gamma   90.00
#
_symmetry.space_group_name_H-M   'P 1'
#
loop_
_entity.id
_entity.type
_entity.pdbx_description
1 polymer ?
#
loop_
_entity_poly.entity_id
_entity_poly.type
_entity_poly.pdbx_seq_one_letter_code
_entity_poly.pdbx_strand_id
1 'polypeptide(L)'
;MNACLPCRKVKMKCRQGSQPASKCERCARKSLDCVFQQHRRGRKPGTKISKRTMPALPSAYAAVKKTPDYSGDTPSIAESVPAEEPGNLQPSGLLNQEAMRGKFSLRRILSTTEGDALEPPERSSPSRPEDPIEMGILNLSVAKSLFENFIVVLNPYISQLDPSLHTFFYVRQKSSFLFTAVLAMSAKTFNPIVYNALYNHAQDLYTESFRNGAKSTEIVQAILILTYWKQPQDTRAWTSLGYAIRMCMDMGWHKLTAYSTASRVAMDEARRREVRNVERTWYVLFVYDRSISLQTGRPWMIERSAFIESIEAWCGDPIADRNDDLLGAFVTLRLMSSSIFSLHAPSSRRSEKVPLENMEALLSLKKASIERWESHWVQNVERKQSPEEETCHKFLIRFYGTHFRLQLFSLPLQDVLSSEYSDSSLHLDIIWAAFTGAMDMLKLISRHSGQLYFAQDSIHVMTAYSAAFLVKSRR
;
A
#
# COMPACT_ATOMS: atom_id res chain seq x y z
N MET A 1 34.83 3.55 26.55
CA MET A 1 34.97 3.41 28.02
C MET A 1 34.27 2.12 28.46
N ASN A 2 35.01 1.11 28.90
CA ASN A 2 34.42 -0.16 29.35
C ASN A 2 34.14 -0.09 30.87
N ALA A 3 32.90 -0.28 31.30
CA ALA A 3 32.57 -0.46 32.71
C ALA A 3 32.91 -1.89 33.19
N CYS A 4 33.33 -2.05 34.44
CA CYS A 4 33.56 -3.38 35.06
C CYS A 4 32.25 -4.13 35.32
N LEU A 5 32.32 -5.46 35.50
CA LEU A 5 31.14 -6.32 35.69
C LEU A 5 30.25 -5.88 36.88
N PRO A 6 30.78 -5.56 38.07
CA PRO A 6 29.95 -5.13 39.20
C PRO A 6 29.20 -3.82 38.97
N CYS A 7 29.76 -2.89 38.18
CA CYS A 7 29.09 -1.64 37.84
C CYS A 7 28.04 -1.83 36.74
N ARG A 8 28.27 -2.77 35.80
CA ARG A 8 27.26 -3.15 34.79
C ARG A 8 26.03 -3.80 35.42
N LYS A 9 26.21 -4.71 36.39
CA LYS A 9 25.11 -5.46 37.02
C LYS A 9 24.07 -4.55 37.66
N VAL A 10 24.49 -3.40 38.17
CA VAL A 10 23.62 -2.39 38.81
C VAL A 10 23.44 -1.13 37.96
N LYS A 11 23.82 -1.18 36.65
CA LYS A 11 23.65 -0.11 35.65
C LYS A 11 24.16 1.27 36.07
N MET A 12 25.30 1.34 36.75
CA MET A 12 25.89 2.61 37.21
C MET A 12 27.23 2.94 36.54
N LYS A 13 27.59 4.22 36.51
CA LYS A 13 28.81 4.72 35.83
C LYS A 13 30.09 4.23 36.54
N CYS A 14 30.97 3.58 35.79
CA CYS A 14 32.25 3.08 36.28
C CYS A 14 33.36 4.14 36.09
N ARG A 15 33.90 4.69 37.18
CA ARG A 15 35.01 5.66 37.16
C ARG A 15 36.34 4.96 37.50
N GLN A 16 37.32 5.02 36.61
CA GLN A 16 38.65 4.46 36.85
C GLN A 16 39.41 5.39 37.82
N GLY A 17 40.07 4.83 38.84
CA GLY A 17 40.85 5.59 39.80
C GLY A 17 42.25 5.93 39.26
N SER A 18 42.80 7.07 39.68
CA SER A 18 44.13 7.55 39.31
C SER A 18 45.20 6.81 40.12
N GLN A 19 45.86 5.81 39.50
CA GLN A 19 47.07 5.03 39.90
C GLN A 19 47.32 4.65 41.38
N PRO A 20 47.71 3.39 41.71
CA PRO A 20 47.99 2.26 40.82
C PRO A 20 46.73 1.53 40.35
N ALA A 21 46.73 1.12 39.09
CA ALA A 21 45.56 0.77 38.29
C ALA A 21 45.13 -0.70 38.40
N SER A 22 44.18 -1.03 39.29
CA SER A 22 43.50 -2.34 39.23
C SER A 22 42.00 -2.32 39.49
N LYS A 23 41.47 -1.34 40.26
CA LYS A 23 40.04 -1.28 40.59
C LYS A 23 39.43 0.08 40.27
N CYS A 24 38.16 0.08 39.88
CA CYS A 24 37.36 1.31 39.78
C CYS A 24 37.04 1.85 41.18
N GLU A 25 36.76 3.15 41.28
CA GLU A 25 36.53 3.86 42.55
C GLU A 25 35.47 3.18 43.44
N ARG A 26 34.37 2.72 42.82
CA ARG A 26 33.31 1.99 43.54
C ARG A 26 33.77 0.62 44.03
N CYS A 27 34.45 -0.13 43.19
CA CYS A 27 34.92 -1.47 43.56
C CYS A 27 36.02 -1.40 44.63
N ALA A 28 36.83 -0.34 44.63
CA ALA A 28 37.77 -0.06 45.71
C ALA A 28 37.02 0.22 47.03
N ARG A 29 36.06 1.15 47.03
CA ARG A 29 35.28 1.52 48.23
C ARG A 29 34.47 0.37 48.84
N LYS A 30 33.91 -0.51 48.00
CA LYS A 30 33.07 -1.63 48.45
C LYS A 30 33.83 -2.95 48.55
N SER A 31 35.15 -2.92 48.40
CA SER A 31 36.01 -4.12 48.40
C SER A 31 35.51 -5.21 47.43
N LEU A 32 34.95 -4.80 46.28
CA LEU A 32 34.45 -5.72 45.25
C LEU A 32 35.57 -6.10 44.28
N ASP A 33 35.47 -7.30 43.72
CA ASP A 33 36.37 -7.74 42.67
C ASP A 33 36.08 -7.00 41.35
N CYS A 34 37.07 -6.31 40.79
CA CYS A 34 36.89 -5.32 39.73
C CYS A 34 37.37 -5.85 38.37
N VAL A 35 36.61 -6.78 37.80
CA VAL A 35 36.98 -7.40 36.52
C VAL A 35 36.43 -6.61 35.33
N PHE A 36 37.31 -6.25 34.39
CA PHE A 36 36.96 -5.67 33.09
C PHE A 36 37.06 -6.74 32.01
N GLN A 37 35.93 -7.05 31.37
CA GLN A 37 35.89 -7.97 30.23
C GLN A 37 35.58 -7.21 28.94
N GLN A 38 36.39 -7.44 27.90
CA GLN A 38 36.15 -6.89 26.56
C GLN A 38 34.91 -7.53 25.94
N HIS A 39 34.05 -6.71 25.37
CA HIS A 39 32.84 -7.15 24.67
C HIS A 39 33.19 -7.50 23.23
N ARG A 40 33.15 -8.79 22.84
CA ARG A 40 33.12 -9.16 21.42
C ARG A 40 31.74 -8.76 20.86
N ARG A 41 31.67 -7.66 20.10
CA ARG A 41 30.52 -7.41 19.21
C ARG A 41 30.65 -8.39 18.04
N GLY A 42 29.80 -9.41 18.00
CA GLY A 42 29.77 -10.40 16.93
C GLY A 42 28.78 -11.53 17.19
N ARG A 43 28.09 -11.97 16.13
CA ARG A 43 27.14 -13.09 16.03
C ARG A 43 27.75 -14.37 16.61
N LYS A 44 27.01 -15.12 17.45
CA LYS A 44 27.47 -16.41 18.02
C LYS A 44 27.85 -17.39 16.88
N PRO A 45 29.10 -17.86 16.79
CA PRO A 45 29.47 -18.98 15.93
C PRO A 45 29.21 -20.30 16.68
N GLY A 46 28.49 -21.23 16.05
CA GLY A 46 28.43 -22.64 16.43
C GLY A 46 27.40 -23.01 17.50
N THR A 47 26.18 -23.35 17.07
CA THR A 47 25.31 -24.26 17.82
C THR A 47 25.24 -25.57 17.04
N LYS A 48 26.02 -26.58 17.48
CA LYS A 48 25.89 -27.95 16.97
C LYS A 48 24.61 -28.56 17.56
N ILE A 49 23.74 -29.07 16.69
CA ILE A 49 22.58 -29.88 17.09
C ILE A 49 23.10 -31.21 17.62
N SER A 50 22.91 -31.48 18.91
CA SER A 50 23.23 -32.77 19.52
C SER A 50 22.06 -33.75 19.28
N LYS A 51 22.30 -34.79 18.49
CA LYS A 51 21.41 -35.96 18.40
C LYS A 51 21.38 -36.67 19.75
N ARG A 52 20.19 -37.00 20.26
CA ARG A 52 20.03 -37.90 21.41
C ARG A 52 19.41 -39.20 20.93
N THR A 53 20.15 -40.27 21.16
CA THR A 53 19.90 -41.67 20.77
C THR A 53 18.76 -42.27 21.61
N MET A 54 17.84 -43.00 20.97
CA MET A 54 16.84 -43.85 21.63
C MET A 54 17.25 -45.33 21.51
N PRO A 55 17.01 -46.20 22.51
CA PRO A 55 17.31 -47.64 22.44
C PRO A 55 16.30 -48.46 21.63
N ALA A 56 16.69 -49.69 21.31
CA ALA A 56 16.28 -50.50 20.17
C ALA A 56 14.97 -51.34 20.28
N LEU A 57 14.53 -51.76 19.07
CA LEU A 57 13.53 -52.73 18.58
C LEU A 57 13.45 -54.10 19.30
N PRO A 58 12.33 -54.86 19.20
CA PRO A 58 12.01 -55.75 18.04
C PRO A 58 10.49 -55.73 17.67
N SER A 59 10.00 -55.81 16.43
CA SER A 59 10.12 -56.77 15.30
C SER A 59 8.74 -57.38 14.98
N ALA A 60 8.30 -57.11 13.74
CA ALA A 60 7.57 -58.00 12.83
C ALA A 60 6.04 -58.26 12.93
N TYR A 61 5.49 -58.37 11.70
CA TYR A 61 4.28 -59.07 11.23
C TYR A 61 2.93 -58.31 11.09
N ALA A 62 2.61 -58.08 9.80
CA ALA A 62 1.48 -58.65 9.05
C ALA A 62 0.11 -57.92 8.96
N ALA A 63 -0.38 -57.94 7.70
CA ALA A 63 -1.77 -58.00 7.21
C ALA A 63 -2.65 -56.72 7.32
N VAL A 64 -3.11 -56.06 6.24
CA VAL A 64 -4.01 -56.45 5.11
C VAL A 64 -5.51 -56.31 5.45
N LYS A 65 -6.24 -55.64 4.54
CA LYS A 65 -7.73 -55.53 4.34
C LYS A 65 -8.44 -54.56 5.31
N LYS A 66 -9.50 -53.80 4.97
CA LYS A 66 -10.47 -53.78 3.85
C LYS A 66 -11.32 -52.47 3.98
N THR A 67 -11.80 -51.92 2.87
CA THR A 67 -12.99 -51.04 2.75
C THR A 67 -14.28 -51.82 3.11
N PRO A 68 -15.49 -51.24 3.37
CA PRO A 68 -16.19 -50.24 2.52
C PRO A 68 -17.21 -49.26 3.17
N ASP A 69 -17.77 -48.42 2.28
CA ASP A 69 -19.02 -47.63 2.27
C ASP A 69 -20.13 -47.90 3.31
N TYR A 70 -20.83 -46.84 3.75
CA TYR A 70 -22.22 -46.54 3.35
C TYR A 70 -22.70 -45.15 3.86
N SER A 71 -23.65 -44.61 3.11
CA SER A 71 -24.39 -43.34 3.15
C SER A 71 -25.34 -43.09 4.34
N GLY A 72 -25.80 -41.83 4.48
CA GLY A 72 -27.17 -41.51 4.91
C GLY A 72 -27.35 -40.38 5.95
N ASP A 73 -28.07 -39.34 5.52
CA ASP A 73 -29.04 -38.52 6.28
C ASP A 73 -28.61 -37.43 7.31
N THR A 74 -28.89 -36.17 6.92
CA THR A 74 -29.32 -35.01 7.74
C THR A 74 -30.61 -35.29 8.55
N PRO A 75 -31.02 -34.57 9.64
CA PRO A 75 -30.90 -33.11 9.84
C PRO A 75 -30.75 -32.54 11.30
N SER A 76 -30.42 -31.24 11.37
CA SER A 76 -30.83 -30.16 12.33
C SER A 76 -30.93 -30.40 13.87
N ILE A 77 -30.29 -29.50 14.66
CA ILE A 77 -30.86 -28.63 15.73
C ILE A 77 -29.82 -28.30 16.84
N ALA A 78 -29.72 -26.99 17.13
CA ALA A 78 -29.39 -26.26 18.38
C ALA A 78 -28.11 -26.53 19.24
N GLU A 79 -27.48 -25.40 19.57
CA GLU A 79 -26.85 -24.96 20.85
C GLU A 79 -26.11 -25.98 21.73
N SER A 80 -24.82 -25.73 21.98
CA SER A 80 -24.30 -25.31 23.31
C SER A 80 -22.76 -25.43 23.39
N VAL A 81 -22.14 -24.44 24.03
CA VAL A 81 -20.73 -24.44 24.47
C VAL A 81 -20.54 -25.47 25.59
N PRO A 82 -19.35 -26.06 25.79
CA PRO A 82 -18.67 -25.72 27.05
C PRO A 82 -17.12 -25.71 27.02
N ALA A 83 -16.61 -24.72 27.78
CA ALA A 83 -15.56 -24.80 28.80
C ALA A 83 -14.07 -24.97 28.44
N GLU A 84 -13.29 -24.14 29.14
CA GLU A 84 -11.85 -23.89 29.09
C GLU A 84 -11.00 -24.99 29.76
N GLU A 85 -9.78 -25.20 29.24
CA GLU A 85 -8.67 -25.80 29.99
C GLU A 85 -7.76 -24.71 30.62
N PRO A 86 -7.22 -24.94 31.84
CA PRO A 86 -6.38 -23.97 32.53
C PRO A 86 -4.90 -24.17 32.15
N GLY A 87 -4.28 -23.14 31.55
CA GLY A 87 -2.85 -23.20 31.26
C GLY A 87 -2.28 -22.21 30.24
N ASN A 88 -3.06 -21.28 29.70
CA ASN A 88 -2.53 -20.30 28.75
C ASN A 88 -2.00 -19.04 29.45
N LEU A 89 -0.70 -19.01 29.70
CA LEU A 89 0.07 -17.80 29.95
C LEU A 89 0.36 -17.04 28.64
N GLN A 90 -0.65 -16.62 27.86
CA GLN A 90 -0.54 -15.55 26.85
C GLN A 90 -1.91 -15.02 26.40
N PRO A 91 -2.00 -13.72 26.06
CA PRO A 91 -2.95 -13.30 25.04
C PRO A 91 -2.23 -12.52 23.93
N SER A 92 -1.42 -13.19 23.12
CA SER A 92 -0.79 -12.60 21.92
C SER A 92 -1.77 -12.39 20.76
N GLY A 93 -3.09 -12.45 21.00
CA GLY A 93 -4.13 -12.29 19.98
C GLY A 93 -5.30 -11.37 20.37
N LEU A 94 -5.26 -10.68 21.52
CA LEU A 94 -6.47 -10.08 22.11
C LEU A 94 -6.53 -8.53 22.10
N LEU A 95 -5.61 -7.81 21.44
CA LEU A 95 -5.55 -6.35 21.55
C LEU A 95 -5.51 -5.64 20.19
N ASN A 96 -6.67 -5.11 19.77
CA ASN A 96 -6.71 -3.98 18.83
C ASN A 96 -6.48 -2.68 19.62
N GLN A 97 -5.68 -1.73 19.11
CA GLN A 97 -5.28 -0.52 19.84
C GLN A 97 -6.43 0.45 20.15
N GLU A 98 -7.59 0.27 19.53
CA GLU A 98 -8.81 1.01 19.85
C GLU A 98 -9.38 0.64 21.24
N ALA A 99 -8.96 -0.47 21.85
CA ALA A 99 -9.28 -0.83 23.24
C ALA A 99 -8.48 -0.05 24.31
N MET A 100 -7.60 0.88 23.90
CA MET A 100 -6.69 1.63 24.78
C MET A 100 -6.97 3.14 24.89
N ARG A 101 -8.03 3.66 24.25
CA ARG A 101 -8.42 5.09 24.37
C ARG A 101 -9.92 5.26 24.61
N GLY A 102 -10.27 6.30 25.36
CA GLY A 102 -11.64 6.64 25.75
C GLY A 102 -11.91 6.41 27.25
N LYS A 103 -13.10 6.82 27.69
CA LYS A 103 -13.62 6.61 29.04
C LYS A 103 -13.71 5.10 29.43
N PHE A 104 -13.35 4.18 28.54
CA PHE A 104 -13.22 2.73 28.76
C PHE A 104 -11.97 2.16 28.06
N SER A 105 -10.80 2.70 28.36
CA SER A 105 -9.55 1.99 28.04
C SER A 105 -9.40 0.76 28.95
N LEU A 106 -8.71 -0.29 28.49
CA LEU A 106 -8.33 -1.44 29.33
C LEU A 106 -7.62 -1.02 30.63
N ARG A 107 -6.95 0.13 30.62
CA ARG A 107 -6.35 0.77 31.80
C ARG A 107 -7.37 1.21 32.86
N ARG A 108 -8.61 1.49 32.47
CA ARG A 108 -9.72 1.87 33.35
C ARG A 108 -10.52 0.65 33.83
N ILE A 109 -10.59 -0.41 33.02
CA ILE A 109 -11.26 -1.69 33.37
C ILE A 109 -10.41 -2.55 34.31
N LEU A 110 -9.08 -2.50 34.16
CA LEU A 110 -8.15 -3.18 35.07
C LEU A 110 -7.88 -2.40 36.36
N SER A 111 -8.59 -1.28 36.59
CA SER A 111 -8.56 -0.52 37.84
C SER A 111 -9.61 -1.10 38.81
N THR A 112 -9.18 -1.63 39.95
CA THR A 112 -10.06 -2.23 40.96
C THR A 112 -10.55 -1.23 42.02
N THR A 113 -10.63 0.05 41.69
CA THR A 113 -11.13 1.09 42.60
C THR A 113 -12.45 1.62 42.05
N GLU A 114 -13.55 1.27 42.73
CA GLU A 114 -14.91 1.74 42.43
C GLU A 114 -15.04 3.23 42.77
N GLY A 115 -15.61 3.99 41.84
CA GLY A 115 -16.00 5.39 42.07
C GLY A 115 -15.56 6.32 40.95
N ASP A 116 -16.26 6.29 39.82
CA ASP A 116 -16.52 7.53 39.07
C ASP A 116 -17.69 7.33 38.10
N ALA A 117 -18.80 8.00 38.40
CA ALA A 117 -19.97 8.10 37.54
C ALA A 117 -19.61 8.86 36.26
N LEU A 118 -19.84 8.25 35.10
CA LEU A 118 -19.53 8.86 33.80
C LEU A 118 -20.78 9.49 33.21
N GLU A 119 -20.76 10.82 33.13
CA GLU A 119 -21.54 11.59 32.17
C GLU A 119 -21.36 11.03 30.74
N PRO A 120 -22.43 11.05 29.92
CA PRO A 120 -22.33 10.75 28.50
C PRO A 120 -21.19 11.56 27.85
N PRO A 121 -20.50 11.05 26.81
CA PRO A 121 -19.68 11.92 25.99
C PRO A 121 -20.59 13.04 25.48
N GLU A 122 -20.27 14.28 25.85
CA GLU A 122 -20.96 15.45 25.31
C GLU A 122 -21.00 15.28 23.79
N ARG A 123 -22.23 15.31 23.23
CA ARG A 123 -22.39 15.52 21.80
C ARG A 123 -21.71 16.85 21.53
N SER A 124 -20.62 16.80 20.76
CA SER A 124 -19.98 17.99 20.21
C SER A 124 -21.07 18.95 19.74
N SER A 125 -20.96 20.20 20.19
CA SER A 125 -21.72 21.40 19.79
C SER A 125 -22.33 21.32 18.39
N PRO A 126 -23.48 21.99 18.09
CA PRO A 126 -24.13 21.94 16.78
C PRO A 126 -23.08 22.11 15.69
N SER A 127 -22.83 21.02 14.96
CA SER A 127 -21.83 20.97 13.90
C SER A 127 -22.15 22.10 12.93
N ARG A 128 -21.16 22.97 12.66
CA ARG A 128 -21.27 23.88 11.53
C ARG A 128 -21.71 23.08 10.30
N PRO A 129 -22.55 23.62 9.41
CA PRO A 129 -22.82 22.95 8.15
C PRO A 129 -21.48 22.72 7.45
N GLU A 130 -21.04 21.46 7.38
CA GLU A 130 -19.82 21.05 6.68
C GLU A 130 -20.07 20.91 5.17
N ASP A 131 -21.34 20.93 4.76
CA ASP A 131 -21.75 20.80 3.37
C ASP A 131 -21.45 22.11 2.61
N PRO A 132 -20.62 22.08 1.55
CA PRO A 132 -20.26 23.27 0.78
C PRO A 132 -21.47 23.94 0.11
N ILE A 133 -22.58 23.23 -0.13
CA ILE A 133 -23.82 23.80 -0.67
C ILE A 133 -24.55 24.60 0.40
N GLU A 134 -24.68 24.05 1.61
CA GLU A 134 -25.34 24.73 2.74
C GLU A 134 -24.54 25.94 3.22
N MET A 135 -23.22 25.88 3.08
CA MET A 135 -22.31 27.02 3.31
C MET A 135 -22.37 28.09 2.22
N GLY A 136 -23.09 27.86 1.12
CA GLY A 136 -23.20 28.81 0.01
C GLY A 136 -21.93 28.98 -0.81
N ILE A 137 -20.97 28.06 -0.73
CA ILE A 137 -19.74 28.08 -1.58
C ILE A 137 -20.13 27.91 -3.05
N LEU A 138 -21.15 27.09 -3.30
CA LEU A 138 -21.73 26.88 -4.62
C LEU A 138 -23.20 26.47 -4.51
N ASN A 139 -23.95 26.66 -5.59
CA ASN A 139 -25.33 26.21 -5.68
C ASN A 139 -25.42 24.72 -6.08
N LEU A 140 -26.62 24.15 -5.89
CA LEU A 140 -26.90 22.74 -6.18
C LEU A 140 -26.66 22.34 -7.64
N SER A 141 -26.95 23.22 -8.59
CA SER A 141 -26.81 22.93 -10.03
C SER A 141 -25.34 22.79 -10.42
N VAL A 142 -24.50 23.74 -9.99
CA VAL A 142 -23.05 23.69 -10.19
C VAL A 142 -22.46 22.47 -9.49
N ALA A 143 -22.91 22.17 -8.26
CA ALA A 143 -22.43 20.99 -7.54
C ALA A 143 -22.73 19.68 -8.28
N LYS A 144 -23.95 19.50 -8.80
CA LYS A 144 -24.32 18.31 -9.58
C LYS A 144 -23.47 18.16 -10.83
N SER A 145 -23.33 19.24 -11.61
CA SER A 145 -22.52 19.23 -12.83
C SER A 145 -21.05 18.91 -12.55
N LEU A 146 -20.46 19.52 -11.51
CA LEU A 146 -19.09 19.22 -11.10
C LEU A 146 -18.92 17.77 -10.64
N PHE A 147 -19.88 17.22 -9.90
CA PHE A 147 -19.84 15.84 -9.45
C PHE A 147 -19.92 14.86 -10.64
N GLU A 148 -20.83 15.10 -11.58
CA GLU A 148 -20.96 14.32 -12.82
C GLU A 148 -19.67 14.36 -13.64
N ASN A 149 -19.10 15.56 -13.84
CA ASN A 149 -17.81 15.73 -14.53
C ASN A 149 -16.68 14.94 -13.83
N PHE A 150 -16.68 14.88 -12.50
CA PHE A 150 -15.70 14.07 -11.78
C PHE A 150 -15.87 12.58 -12.10
N ILE A 151 -17.08 12.04 -11.95
CA ILE A 151 -17.37 10.61 -12.13
C ILE A 151 -17.10 10.18 -13.58
N VAL A 152 -17.44 11.02 -14.57
CA VAL A 152 -17.32 10.69 -15.99
C VAL A 152 -15.92 10.95 -16.54
N VAL A 153 -15.25 12.04 -16.13
CA VAL A 153 -13.99 12.47 -16.76
C VAL A 153 -12.76 12.17 -15.92
N LEU A 154 -12.82 12.42 -14.60
CA LEU A 154 -11.64 12.33 -13.73
C LEU A 154 -11.48 10.96 -13.08
N ASN A 155 -12.58 10.36 -12.61
CA ASN A 155 -12.59 9.07 -11.94
C ASN A 155 -12.01 7.92 -12.79
N PRO A 156 -12.21 7.85 -14.12
CA PRO A 156 -11.57 6.84 -14.97
C PRO A 156 -10.04 6.82 -14.94
N TYR A 157 -9.39 7.93 -14.54
CA TYR A 157 -7.92 7.97 -14.41
C TYR A 157 -7.43 7.33 -13.10
N ILE A 158 -8.29 7.22 -12.09
CA ILE A 158 -7.90 6.82 -10.73
C ILE A 158 -8.60 5.55 -10.23
N SER A 159 -9.68 5.15 -10.89
CA SER A 159 -10.47 3.94 -10.58
C SER A 159 -10.89 3.84 -9.11
N GLN A 160 -11.23 4.97 -8.49
CA GLN A 160 -11.42 5.02 -7.04
C GLN A 160 -12.89 4.90 -6.63
N LEU A 161 -13.77 5.63 -7.29
CA LEU A 161 -15.20 5.67 -6.95
C LEU A 161 -15.99 4.76 -7.89
N ASP A 162 -16.85 3.91 -7.32
CA ASP A 162 -17.83 3.13 -8.06
C ASP A 162 -19.02 4.04 -8.46
N PRO A 163 -19.28 4.29 -9.76
CA PRO A 163 -20.38 5.15 -10.19
C PRO A 163 -21.78 4.67 -9.77
N SER A 164 -21.94 3.36 -9.54
CA SER A 164 -23.23 2.78 -9.12
C SER A 164 -23.49 2.98 -7.63
N LEU A 165 -22.44 3.10 -6.81
CA LEU A 165 -22.55 3.37 -5.37
C LEU A 165 -22.44 4.87 -5.07
N HIS A 166 -21.41 5.52 -5.60
CA HIS A 166 -21.06 6.92 -5.33
C HIS A 166 -21.87 7.87 -6.19
N THR A 167 -23.19 7.86 -5.97
CA THR A 167 -24.09 8.86 -6.54
C THR A 167 -23.95 10.20 -5.82
N PHE A 168 -24.39 11.28 -6.47
CA PHE A 168 -24.36 12.64 -5.89
C PHE A 168 -24.96 12.68 -4.47
N PHE A 169 -26.15 12.11 -4.30
CA PHE A 169 -26.86 12.11 -3.03
C PHE A 169 -26.16 11.23 -1.99
N TYR A 170 -25.70 10.04 -2.41
CA TYR A 170 -25.01 9.10 -1.53
C TYR A 170 -23.76 9.73 -0.92
N VAL A 171 -22.88 10.31 -1.76
CA VAL A 171 -21.62 10.90 -1.29
C VAL A 171 -21.86 12.12 -0.41
N ARG A 172 -22.78 13.01 -0.81
CA ARG A 172 -23.14 14.21 -0.03
C ARG A 172 -23.66 13.84 1.36
N GLN A 173 -24.46 12.78 1.48
CA GLN A 173 -25.00 12.31 2.76
C GLN A 173 -23.94 11.58 3.61
N LYS A 174 -23.06 10.80 2.98
CA LYS A 174 -22.09 9.97 3.69
C LYS A 174 -20.89 10.74 4.21
N SER A 175 -20.38 11.72 3.47
CA SER A 175 -19.19 12.46 3.86
C SER A 175 -19.07 13.81 3.17
N SER A 176 -19.21 14.88 3.94
CA SER A 176 -18.94 16.25 3.47
C SER A 176 -17.50 16.41 2.98
N PHE A 177 -16.55 15.69 3.56
CA PHE A 177 -15.15 15.77 3.15
C PHE A 177 -14.92 15.15 1.77
N LEU A 178 -15.41 13.91 1.53
CA LEU A 178 -15.31 13.29 0.21
C LEU A 178 -16.07 14.10 -0.85
N PHE A 179 -17.28 14.55 -0.51
CA PHE A 179 -18.09 15.36 -1.40
C PHE A 179 -17.35 16.65 -1.81
N THR A 180 -16.81 17.39 -0.83
CA THR A 180 -16.05 18.62 -1.10
C THR A 180 -14.78 18.33 -1.90
N ALA A 181 -14.04 17.26 -1.61
CA ALA A 181 -12.84 16.90 -2.34
C ALA A 181 -13.12 16.58 -3.83
N VAL A 182 -14.19 15.83 -4.10
CA VAL A 182 -14.68 15.54 -5.46
C VAL A 182 -15.01 16.84 -6.20
N LEU A 183 -15.80 17.71 -5.58
CA LEU A 183 -16.18 18.99 -6.17
C LEU A 183 -14.98 19.91 -6.39
N ALA A 184 -14.04 19.97 -5.44
CA ALA A 184 -12.84 20.78 -5.56
C ALA A 184 -11.97 20.33 -6.73
N MET A 185 -11.70 19.04 -6.88
CA MET A 185 -10.85 18.56 -7.97
C MET A 185 -11.53 18.70 -9.34
N SER A 186 -12.85 18.55 -9.40
CA SER A 186 -13.61 18.86 -10.61
C SER A 186 -13.59 20.36 -10.93
N ALA A 187 -13.82 21.22 -9.93
CA ALA A 187 -13.80 22.67 -10.07
C ALA A 187 -12.45 23.19 -10.58
N LYS A 188 -11.34 22.57 -10.17
CA LYS A 188 -9.99 22.91 -10.67
C LYS A 188 -9.94 22.96 -12.21
N THR A 189 -10.68 22.04 -12.85
CA THR A 189 -10.65 21.84 -14.30
C THR A 189 -11.82 22.53 -14.99
N PHE A 190 -13.02 22.46 -14.42
CA PHE A 190 -14.27 22.86 -15.08
C PHE A 190 -14.88 24.17 -14.55
N ASN A 191 -14.50 24.61 -13.35
CA ASN A 191 -14.98 25.87 -12.78
C ASN A 191 -13.95 26.48 -11.80
N PRO A 192 -12.89 27.13 -12.33
CA PRO A 192 -11.80 27.65 -11.51
C PRO A 192 -12.21 28.73 -10.50
N ILE A 193 -13.38 29.37 -10.70
CA ILE A 193 -13.89 30.43 -9.82
C ILE A 193 -14.17 29.89 -8.42
N VAL A 194 -14.83 28.73 -8.32
CA VAL A 194 -15.18 28.11 -7.04
C VAL A 194 -14.10 27.18 -6.50
N TYR A 195 -13.06 26.87 -7.29
CA TYR A 195 -12.00 25.93 -6.94
C TYR A 195 -11.31 26.30 -5.62
N ASN A 196 -10.84 27.53 -5.47
CA ASN A 196 -10.06 27.93 -4.28
C ASN A 196 -10.90 27.82 -3.01
N ALA A 197 -12.17 28.23 -3.05
CA ALA A 197 -13.08 28.14 -1.90
C ALA A 197 -13.35 26.69 -1.51
N LEU A 198 -13.66 25.83 -2.48
CA LEU A 198 -13.86 24.39 -2.27
C LEU A 198 -12.60 23.68 -1.78
N TYR A 199 -11.44 24.03 -2.35
CA TYR A 199 -10.17 23.42 -1.97
C TYR A 199 -9.78 23.80 -0.53
N ASN A 200 -9.91 25.07 -0.16
CA ASN A 200 -9.66 25.52 1.22
C ASN A 200 -10.59 24.82 2.21
N HIS A 201 -11.88 24.73 1.88
CA HIS A 201 -12.85 23.99 2.70
C HIS A 201 -12.47 22.50 2.84
N ALA A 202 -12.03 21.85 1.75
CA ALA A 202 -11.54 20.48 1.82
C ALA A 202 -10.27 20.34 2.69
N GLN A 203 -9.36 21.32 2.70
CA GLN A 203 -8.19 21.32 3.58
C GLN A 203 -8.59 21.50 5.06
N ASP A 204 -9.60 22.31 5.35
CA ASP A 204 -10.14 22.49 6.70
C ASP A 204 -10.76 21.18 7.20
N LEU A 205 -11.59 20.53 6.38
CA LEU A 205 -12.16 19.22 6.70
C LEU A 205 -11.09 18.14 6.88
N TYR A 206 -10.03 18.15 6.07
CA TYR A 206 -8.90 17.24 6.25
C TYR A 206 -8.22 17.45 7.61
N THR A 207 -7.97 18.70 7.98
CA THR A 207 -7.32 19.06 9.24
C THR A 207 -8.19 18.68 10.44
N GLU A 208 -9.49 18.90 10.35
CA GLU A 208 -10.44 18.58 11.41
C GLU A 208 -10.64 17.07 11.57
N SER A 209 -10.71 16.32 10.46
CA SER A 209 -10.71 14.85 10.47
C SER A 209 -9.48 14.29 11.18
N PHE A 210 -8.29 14.85 10.88
CA PHE A 210 -7.05 14.47 11.55
C PHE A 210 -7.09 14.79 13.05
N ARG A 211 -7.53 16.01 13.41
CA ARG A 211 -7.63 16.48 14.81
C ARG A 211 -8.55 15.59 15.63
N ASN A 212 -9.71 15.23 15.09
CA ASN A 212 -10.72 14.43 15.76
C ASN A 212 -10.41 12.93 15.74
N GLY A 213 -9.42 12.51 14.94
CA GLY A 213 -9.09 11.10 14.74
C GLY A 213 -10.22 10.32 14.07
N ALA A 214 -11.05 11.00 13.26
CA ALA A 214 -12.13 10.38 12.51
C ALA A 214 -11.56 9.46 11.41
N LYS A 215 -12.16 8.29 11.24
CA LYS A 215 -11.71 7.27 10.28
C LYS A 215 -12.91 6.72 9.54
N SER A 216 -12.86 6.78 8.21
CA SER A 216 -13.84 6.14 7.34
C SER A 216 -13.24 5.90 5.96
N THR A 217 -13.89 5.06 5.15
CA THR A 217 -13.51 4.84 3.76
C THR A 217 -13.52 6.15 2.98
N GLU A 218 -14.52 6.99 3.20
CA GLU A 218 -14.73 8.26 2.51
C GLU A 218 -13.64 9.27 2.86
N ILE A 219 -13.18 9.31 4.11
CA ILE A 219 -12.05 10.15 4.53
C ILE A 219 -10.77 9.74 3.80
N VAL A 220 -10.48 8.44 3.74
CA VAL A 220 -9.32 7.90 3.00
C VAL A 220 -9.42 8.29 1.52
N GLN A 221 -10.60 8.10 0.92
CA GLN A 221 -10.86 8.44 -0.47
C GLN A 221 -10.68 9.93 -0.76
N ALA A 222 -11.15 10.80 0.13
CA ALA A 222 -11.00 12.24 0.03
C ALA A 222 -9.52 12.65 0.05
N ILE A 223 -8.73 12.08 0.97
CA ILE A 223 -7.28 12.32 1.06
C ILE A 223 -6.61 11.95 -0.27
N LEU A 224 -6.94 10.79 -0.84
CA LEU A 224 -6.35 10.34 -2.12
C LEU A 224 -6.68 11.29 -3.27
N ILE A 225 -7.95 11.69 -3.39
CA ILE A 225 -8.42 12.61 -4.44
C ILE A 225 -7.66 13.94 -4.38
N LEU A 226 -7.45 14.49 -3.18
CA LEU A 226 -6.68 15.73 -2.99
C LEU A 226 -5.19 15.60 -3.37
N THR A 227 -4.64 14.38 -3.37
CA THR A 227 -3.24 14.13 -3.72
C THR A 227 -2.99 13.89 -5.21
N TYR A 228 -3.98 13.39 -5.96
CA TYR A 228 -3.82 13.09 -7.39
C TYR A 228 -3.64 14.34 -8.26
N TRP A 229 -4.40 15.40 -7.97
CA TRP A 229 -4.30 16.70 -8.63
C TRP A 229 -3.89 17.79 -7.65
N LYS A 230 -2.91 17.46 -6.80
CA LYS A 230 -2.33 18.40 -5.82
C LYS A 230 -1.81 19.67 -6.48
N GLN A 231 -1.56 20.69 -5.67
CA GLN A 231 -0.88 21.90 -6.15
C GLN A 231 0.63 21.61 -6.35
N PRO A 232 1.32 22.26 -7.31
CA PRO A 232 2.75 22.03 -7.57
C PRO A 232 3.63 22.19 -6.32
N GLN A 233 3.31 23.16 -5.48
CA GLN A 233 3.98 23.44 -4.20
C GLN A 233 3.69 22.42 -3.09
N ASP A 234 2.68 21.57 -3.24
CA ASP A 234 2.32 20.60 -2.21
C ASP A 234 3.27 19.39 -2.25
N THR A 235 4.13 19.29 -1.24
CA THR A 235 5.09 18.18 -1.07
C THR A 235 4.58 17.09 -0.13
N ARG A 236 3.34 17.19 0.36
CA ARG A 236 2.81 16.34 1.44
C ARG A 236 2.23 15.01 0.95
N ALA A 237 2.12 14.80 -0.35
CA ALA A 237 1.46 13.62 -0.94
C ALA A 237 1.92 12.28 -0.33
N TRP A 238 3.24 12.08 -0.17
CA TRP A 238 3.76 10.85 0.45
C TRP A 238 3.36 10.69 1.91
N THR A 239 3.38 11.77 2.68
CA THR A 239 2.99 11.77 4.10
C THR A 239 1.48 11.57 4.27
N SER A 240 0.67 12.24 3.45
CA SER A 240 -0.79 12.09 3.42
C SER A 240 -1.20 10.67 3.03
N LEU A 241 -0.53 10.08 2.03
CA LEU A 241 -0.74 8.69 1.65
C LEU A 241 -0.38 7.74 2.79
N GLY A 242 0.78 7.91 3.44
CA GLY A 242 1.17 7.09 4.59
C GLY A 242 0.24 7.24 5.80
N TYR A 243 -0.41 8.40 5.96
CA TYR A 243 -1.49 8.57 6.95
C TYR A 243 -2.76 7.79 6.57
N ALA A 244 -3.20 7.90 5.31
CA ALA A 244 -4.35 7.16 4.80
C ALA A 244 -4.16 5.63 4.93
N ILE A 245 -2.97 5.11 4.58
CA ILE A 245 -2.65 3.68 4.73
C ILE A 245 -2.75 3.23 6.19
N ARG A 246 -2.22 4.01 7.13
CA ARG A 246 -2.32 3.70 8.57
C ARG A 246 -3.76 3.72 9.06
N MET A 247 -4.59 4.64 8.57
CA MET A 247 -6.02 4.68 8.86
C MET A 247 -6.72 3.39 8.41
N CYS A 248 -6.42 2.90 7.19
CA CYS A 248 -6.93 1.63 6.69
C CYS A 248 -6.44 0.43 7.51
N MET A 249 -5.18 0.43 7.93
CA MET A 249 -4.63 -0.61 8.79
C MET A 249 -5.34 -0.65 10.14
N ASP A 250 -5.63 0.51 10.72
CA ASP A 250 -6.38 0.66 11.96
C ASP A 250 -7.82 0.09 11.84
N MET A 251 -8.47 0.37 10.71
CA MET A 251 -9.76 -0.24 10.33
C MET A 251 -9.66 -1.73 9.93
N GLY A 252 -8.48 -2.35 10.05
CA GLY A 252 -8.27 -3.79 9.84
C GLY A 252 -8.09 -4.24 8.39
N TRP A 253 -7.92 -3.33 7.43
CA TRP A 253 -7.92 -3.70 5.99
C TRP A 253 -6.69 -4.53 5.57
N HIS A 254 -5.60 -4.46 6.33
CA HIS A 254 -4.43 -5.31 6.16
C HIS A 254 -4.71 -6.81 6.40
N LYS A 255 -5.87 -7.16 6.96
CA LYS A 255 -6.32 -8.53 7.22
C LYS A 255 -7.30 -9.06 6.17
N LEU A 256 -7.58 -8.31 5.11
CA LEU A 256 -8.43 -8.78 4.01
C LEU A 256 -7.87 -10.09 3.43
N THR A 257 -8.76 -11.08 3.27
CA THR A 257 -8.43 -12.41 2.75
C THR A 257 -8.54 -12.45 1.24
N ALA A 258 -8.03 -13.50 0.60
CA ALA A 258 -8.18 -13.71 -0.84
C ALA A 258 -9.64 -13.52 -1.30
N TYR A 259 -9.82 -12.84 -2.42
CA TYR A 259 -11.12 -12.61 -3.02
C TYR A 259 -11.76 -13.92 -3.47
N SER A 260 -13.04 -14.09 -3.14
CA SER A 260 -13.85 -15.20 -3.63
C SER A 260 -15.29 -14.74 -3.84
N THR A 261 -15.80 -14.87 -5.06
CA THR A 261 -17.20 -14.56 -5.39
C THR A 261 -18.17 -15.42 -4.58
N ALA A 262 -17.83 -16.68 -4.31
CA ALA A 262 -18.68 -17.62 -3.56
C ALA A 262 -19.04 -17.09 -2.15
N SER A 263 -18.10 -16.39 -1.50
CA SER A 263 -18.32 -15.78 -0.17
C SER A 263 -19.35 -14.64 -0.15
N ARG A 264 -19.84 -14.21 -1.33
CA ARG A 264 -20.62 -12.97 -1.51
C ARG A 264 -21.96 -13.17 -2.19
N VAL A 265 -22.26 -14.38 -2.64
CA VAL A 265 -23.50 -14.71 -3.36
C VAL A 265 -24.73 -14.48 -2.47
N ALA A 266 -24.59 -14.68 -1.16
CA ALA A 266 -25.68 -14.50 -0.20
C ALA A 266 -25.93 -13.04 0.22
N MET A 267 -25.07 -12.09 -0.21
CA MET A 267 -25.20 -10.68 0.17
C MET A 267 -26.06 -9.92 -0.85
N ASP A 268 -26.83 -8.94 -0.37
CA ASP A 268 -27.51 -7.97 -1.21
C ASP A 268 -26.51 -7.12 -2.02
N GLU A 269 -26.95 -6.62 -3.16
CA GLU A 269 -26.10 -5.90 -4.09
C GLU A 269 -25.53 -4.60 -3.51
N ALA A 270 -26.33 -3.87 -2.71
CA ALA A 270 -25.91 -2.64 -2.06
C ALA A 270 -24.77 -2.92 -1.06
N ARG A 271 -24.94 -3.93 -0.20
CA ARG A 271 -23.86 -4.35 0.72
C ARG A 271 -22.63 -4.87 -0.02
N ARG A 272 -22.80 -5.63 -1.11
CA ARG A 272 -21.69 -6.07 -1.96
C ARG A 272 -20.88 -4.89 -2.47
N ARG A 273 -21.53 -3.82 -2.94
CA ARG A 273 -20.83 -2.61 -3.39
C ARG A 273 -20.12 -1.87 -2.26
N GLU A 274 -20.71 -1.80 -1.07
CA GLU A 274 -20.06 -1.19 0.11
C GLU A 274 -18.81 -1.96 0.54
N VAL A 275 -18.86 -3.30 0.56
CA VAL A 275 -17.67 -4.14 0.81
C VAL A 275 -16.63 -3.94 -0.29
N ARG A 276 -17.07 -3.94 -1.55
CA ARG A 276 -16.20 -3.70 -2.70
C ARG A 276 -15.59 -2.30 -2.68
N ASN A 277 -16.25 -1.30 -2.08
CA ASN A 277 -15.74 0.06 -1.92
C ASN A 277 -14.48 0.09 -1.04
N VAL A 278 -14.51 -0.63 0.09
CA VAL A 278 -13.35 -0.81 0.98
C VAL A 278 -12.20 -1.49 0.23
N GLU A 279 -12.51 -2.58 -0.45
CA GLU A 279 -11.55 -3.38 -1.22
C GLU A 279 -10.88 -2.58 -2.34
N ARG A 280 -11.70 -1.88 -3.14
CA ARG A 280 -11.24 -0.99 -4.21
C ARG A 280 -10.29 0.06 -3.66
N THR A 281 -10.67 0.71 -2.56
CA THR A 281 -9.83 1.73 -1.91
C THR A 281 -8.50 1.14 -1.46
N TRP A 282 -8.48 -0.10 -0.96
CA TRP A 282 -7.23 -0.78 -0.59
C TRP A 282 -6.34 -1.11 -1.79
N TYR A 283 -6.91 -1.57 -2.91
CA TYR A 283 -6.16 -1.78 -4.15
C TYR A 283 -5.60 -0.47 -4.72
N VAL A 284 -6.40 0.61 -4.72
CA VAL A 284 -5.96 1.94 -5.15
C VAL A 284 -4.79 2.41 -4.29
N LEU A 285 -4.87 2.26 -2.96
CA LEU A 285 -3.78 2.56 -2.05
C LEU A 285 -2.53 1.73 -2.35
N PHE A 286 -2.67 0.43 -2.62
CA PHE A 286 -1.53 -0.43 -2.99
C PHE A 286 -0.83 0.09 -4.25
N VAL A 287 -1.60 0.42 -5.30
CA VAL A 287 -1.05 0.97 -6.54
C VAL A 287 -0.34 2.30 -6.28
N TYR A 288 -0.97 3.20 -5.52
CA TYR A 288 -0.42 4.52 -5.25
C TYR A 288 0.87 4.43 -4.40
N ASP A 289 0.85 3.64 -3.32
CA ASP A 289 1.99 3.42 -2.43
C ASP A 289 3.22 2.91 -3.18
N ARG A 290 3.03 1.94 -4.08
CA ARG A 290 4.12 1.45 -4.94
C ARG A 290 4.57 2.48 -5.97
N SER A 291 3.64 3.23 -6.56
CA SER A 291 3.97 4.23 -7.59
C SER A 291 4.79 5.38 -7.02
N ILE A 292 4.40 5.94 -5.87
CA ILE A 292 5.15 7.04 -5.24
C ILE A 292 6.49 6.56 -4.70
N SER A 293 6.56 5.32 -4.18
CA SER A 293 7.80 4.71 -3.72
C SER A 293 8.79 4.51 -4.87
N LEU A 294 8.31 4.07 -6.04
CA LEU A 294 9.12 3.93 -7.25
C LEU A 294 9.68 5.27 -7.73
N GLN A 295 8.86 6.33 -7.71
CA GLN A 295 9.25 7.66 -8.18
C GLN A 295 10.22 8.38 -7.23
N THR A 296 10.05 8.20 -5.92
CA THR A 296 10.78 8.96 -4.90
C THR A 296 11.91 8.18 -4.24
N GLY A 297 12.02 6.88 -4.50
CA GLY A 297 12.96 5.98 -3.82
C GLY A 297 12.63 5.72 -2.34
N ARG A 298 11.46 6.15 -1.88
CA ARG A 298 10.98 5.95 -0.50
C ARG A 298 10.43 4.53 -0.32
N PRO A 299 10.40 4.00 0.92
CA PRO A 299 9.79 2.70 1.18
C PRO A 299 8.26 2.76 1.03
N TRP A 300 7.68 1.66 0.58
CA TRP A 300 6.23 1.40 0.61
C TRP A 300 5.81 0.82 1.96
N MET A 301 4.51 0.89 2.26
CA MET A 301 3.92 0.42 3.52
C MET A 301 3.03 -0.81 3.35
N ILE A 302 2.42 -1.00 2.17
CA ILE A 302 1.49 -2.10 1.92
C ILE A 302 2.27 -3.33 1.43
N GLU A 303 2.20 -4.39 2.23
CA GLU A 303 2.77 -5.69 1.91
C GLU A 303 1.93 -6.45 0.88
N ARG A 304 2.59 -7.38 0.19
CA ARG A 304 1.90 -8.33 -0.69
C ARG A 304 1.07 -9.29 0.16
N SER A 305 -0.18 -9.52 -0.21
CA SER A 305 -1.10 -10.43 0.50
C SER A 305 -1.92 -11.24 -0.49
N ALA A 306 -2.54 -12.32 -0.01
CA ALA A 306 -3.43 -13.16 -0.81
C ALA A 306 -4.62 -12.36 -1.39
N PHE A 307 -5.09 -11.32 -0.69
CA PHE A 307 -6.06 -10.38 -1.23
C PHE A 307 -5.49 -9.62 -2.44
N ILE A 308 -4.31 -9.00 -2.31
CA ILE A 308 -3.70 -8.23 -3.41
C ILE A 308 -3.47 -9.11 -4.66
N GLU A 309 -3.10 -10.38 -4.45
CA GLU A 309 -2.86 -11.34 -5.54
C GLU A 309 -4.14 -11.83 -6.22
N SER A 310 -5.28 -11.75 -5.55
CA SER A 310 -6.58 -12.18 -6.07
C SER A 310 -7.31 -11.12 -6.93
N ILE A 311 -6.60 -10.08 -7.38
CA ILE A 311 -7.17 -8.94 -8.11
C ILE A 311 -7.88 -9.34 -9.40
N GLU A 312 -7.39 -10.34 -10.14
CA GLU A 312 -8.03 -10.78 -11.39
C GLU A 312 -9.41 -11.38 -11.12
N ALA A 313 -9.53 -12.18 -10.05
CA ALA A 313 -10.83 -12.70 -9.60
C ALA A 313 -11.76 -11.57 -9.14
N TRP A 314 -11.20 -10.54 -8.48
CA TRP A 314 -11.96 -9.35 -8.08
C TRP A 314 -12.49 -8.57 -9.30
N CYS A 315 -11.69 -8.40 -10.35
CA CYS A 315 -12.09 -7.71 -11.61
C CYS A 315 -13.10 -8.51 -12.43
N GLY A 316 -13.12 -9.84 -12.28
CA GLY A 316 -14.06 -10.74 -12.95
C GLY A 316 -15.43 -10.83 -12.30
N ASP A 317 -15.67 -10.14 -11.17
CA ASP A 317 -16.96 -10.21 -10.48
C ASP A 317 -18.11 -9.58 -11.30
N PRO A 318 -19.35 -10.11 -11.25
CA PRO A 318 -20.48 -9.55 -11.98
C PRO A 318 -20.83 -8.08 -11.68
N ILE A 319 -20.49 -7.55 -10.50
CA ILE A 319 -20.69 -6.12 -10.20
C ILE A 319 -19.45 -5.26 -10.43
N ALA A 320 -18.40 -5.82 -11.04
CA ALA A 320 -17.21 -5.06 -11.38
C ALA A 320 -17.57 -3.95 -12.37
N ASP A 321 -17.05 -2.75 -12.12
CA ASP A 321 -17.18 -1.62 -13.02
C ASP A 321 -16.03 -1.62 -14.05
N ARG A 322 -16.16 -0.82 -15.11
CA ARG A 322 -15.12 -0.70 -16.15
C ARG A 322 -13.77 -0.18 -15.62
N ASN A 323 -13.80 0.64 -14.58
CA ASN A 323 -12.59 1.20 -13.96
C ASN A 323 -11.83 0.13 -13.16
N ASP A 324 -12.50 -0.94 -12.73
CA ASP A 324 -11.89 -2.05 -12.01
C ASP A 324 -10.87 -2.79 -12.88
N ASP A 325 -11.06 -2.88 -14.21
CA ASP A 325 -10.07 -3.51 -15.09
C ASP A 325 -8.79 -2.69 -15.19
N LEU A 326 -8.90 -1.35 -15.24
CA LEU A 326 -7.72 -0.48 -15.20
C LEU A 326 -6.99 -0.63 -13.86
N LEU A 327 -7.74 -0.70 -12.75
CA LEU A 327 -7.17 -0.94 -11.44
C LEU A 327 -6.45 -2.29 -11.37
N GLY A 328 -7.06 -3.34 -11.93
CA GLY A 328 -6.46 -4.67 -12.05
C GLY A 328 -5.17 -4.67 -12.86
N ALA A 329 -5.16 -3.96 -13.98
CA ALA A 329 -3.96 -3.74 -14.78
C ALA A 329 -2.85 -3.10 -13.94
N PHE A 330 -3.16 -2.03 -13.19
CA PHE A 330 -2.17 -1.36 -12.36
C PHE A 330 -1.68 -2.20 -11.18
N VAL A 331 -2.56 -2.93 -10.48
CA VAL A 331 -2.15 -3.82 -9.38
C VAL A 331 -1.20 -4.90 -9.90
N THR A 332 -1.55 -5.58 -11.00
CA THR A 332 -0.71 -6.63 -11.60
C THR A 332 0.63 -6.07 -12.10
N LEU A 333 0.64 -4.87 -12.70
CA LEU A 333 1.88 -4.18 -13.09
C LEU A 333 2.77 -3.89 -11.87
N ARG A 334 2.19 -3.42 -10.77
CA ARG A 334 2.94 -3.15 -9.52
C ARG A 334 3.42 -4.42 -8.82
N LEU A 335 2.68 -5.52 -8.91
CA LEU A 335 3.15 -6.82 -8.44
C LEU A 335 4.39 -7.28 -9.23
N MET A 336 4.40 -7.11 -10.56
CA MET A 336 5.56 -7.40 -11.39
C MET A 336 6.76 -6.48 -11.08
N SER A 337 6.50 -5.21 -10.71
CA SER A 337 7.54 -4.22 -10.37
C SER A 337 8.37 -4.54 -9.13
N SER A 338 7.87 -5.39 -8.22
CA SER A 338 8.60 -5.81 -7.02
C SER A 338 9.99 -6.40 -7.31
N SER A 339 10.11 -7.12 -8.43
CA SER A 339 11.38 -7.67 -8.93
C SER A 339 12.34 -6.65 -9.56
N ILE A 340 11.86 -5.44 -9.88
CA ILE A 340 12.71 -4.33 -10.35
C ILE A 340 13.29 -3.56 -9.16
N PHE A 341 12.58 -3.49 -8.03
CA PHE A 341 13.12 -2.83 -6.84
C PHE A 341 14.38 -3.49 -6.28
N SER A 342 14.55 -4.82 -6.44
CA SER A 342 15.82 -5.48 -6.14
C SER A 342 16.96 -5.00 -7.03
N LEU A 343 16.67 -4.51 -8.26
CA LEU A 343 17.63 -3.88 -9.15
C LEU A 343 17.88 -2.40 -8.78
N HIS A 344 16.87 -1.69 -8.24
CA HIS A 344 17.00 -0.31 -7.72
C HIS A 344 17.80 -0.19 -6.41
N ALA A 345 18.07 -1.30 -5.71
CA ALA A 345 18.81 -1.24 -4.45
C ALA A 345 20.22 -0.68 -4.70
N PRO A 346 20.64 0.37 -3.95
CA PRO A 346 21.95 0.99 -4.14
C PRO A 346 23.06 -0.05 -4.02
N SER A 347 24.07 0.07 -4.90
CA SER A 347 25.20 -0.84 -5.09
C SER A 347 25.89 -1.27 -3.78
N SER A 348 25.87 -0.43 -2.73
CA SER A 348 26.36 -0.78 -1.38
C SER A 348 25.63 -1.96 -0.70
N ARG A 349 24.46 -2.41 -1.19
CA ARG A 349 23.74 -3.59 -0.69
C ARG A 349 23.78 -4.80 -1.65
N ARG A 350 24.34 -4.66 -2.85
CA ARG A 350 24.53 -5.78 -3.79
C ARG A 350 25.73 -6.60 -3.34
N SER A 351 25.50 -7.57 -2.45
CA SER A 351 26.57 -8.45 -1.97
C SER A 351 27.08 -9.40 -3.06
N GLU A 352 26.38 -9.51 -4.19
CA GLU A 352 26.79 -10.28 -5.38
C GLU A 352 26.42 -9.49 -6.64
N LYS A 353 27.39 -9.24 -7.53
CA LYS A 353 27.11 -8.73 -8.89
C LYS A 353 26.42 -9.86 -9.65
N VAL A 354 25.19 -9.65 -10.10
CA VAL A 354 24.50 -10.61 -10.97
C VAL A 354 25.32 -10.75 -12.27
N PRO A 355 25.68 -11.97 -12.71
CA PRO A 355 26.38 -12.18 -13.98
C PRO A 355 25.62 -11.56 -15.16
N LEU A 356 26.35 -10.98 -16.13
CA LEU A 356 25.78 -10.22 -17.25
C LEU A 356 24.80 -11.05 -18.11
N GLU A 357 25.13 -12.31 -18.38
CA GLU A 357 24.29 -13.26 -19.13
C GLU A 357 22.95 -13.54 -18.42
N ASN A 358 22.96 -13.59 -17.08
CA ASN A 358 21.74 -13.75 -16.28
C ASN A 358 20.87 -12.48 -16.32
N MET A 359 21.47 -11.31 -16.57
CA MET A 359 20.74 -10.05 -16.71
C MET A 359 20.00 -9.97 -18.03
N GLU A 360 20.58 -10.42 -19.14
CA GLU A 360 19.93 -10.48 -20.46
C GLU A 360 18.69 -11.36 -20.48
N ALA A 361 18.81 -12.59 -19.98
CA ALA A 361 17.70 -13.51 -19.89
C ALA A 361 16.58 -12.94 -19.02
N LEU A 362 16.94 -12.27 -17.92
CA LEU A 362 15.99 -11.61 -17.03
C LEU A 362 15.29 -10.42 -17.70
N LEU A 363 16.03 -9.55 -18.38
CA LEU A 363 15.48 -8.41 -19.12
C LEU A 363 14.52 -8.87 -20.23
N SER A 364 14.90 -9.90 -20.98
CA SER A 364 14.09 -10.50 -22.05
C SER A 364 12.80 -11.11 -21.51
N LEU A 365 12.90 -11.91 -20.44
CA LEU A 365 11.75 -12.50 -19.76
C LEU A 365 10.78 -11.43 -19.23
N LYS A 366 11.32 -10.36 -18.63
CA LYS A 366 10.52 -9.25 -18.10
C LYS A 366 9.86 -8.45 -19.22
N LYS A 367 10.56 -8.16 -20.30
CA LYS A 367 9.99 -7.52 -21.50
C LYS A 367 8.79 -8.31 -22.03
N ALA A 368 8.97 -9.62 -22.26
CA ALA A 368 7.89 -10.49 -22.73
C ALA A 368 6.71 -10.54 -21.75
N SER A 369 6.98 -10.49 -20.44
CA SER A 369 5.93 -10.44 -19.42
C SER A 369 5.13 -9.13 -19.49
N ILE A 370 5.78 -7.99 -19.75
CA ILE A 370 5.09 -6.70 -19.90
C ILE A 370 4.27 -6.66 -21.18
N GLU A 371 4.77 -7.20 -22.29
CA GLU A 371 4.04 -7.29 -23.56
C GLU A 371 2.78 -8.16 -23.43
N ARG A 372 2.89 -9.29 -22.72
CA ARG A 372 1.75 -10.15 -22.41
C ARG A 372 0.74 -9.45 -21.49
N TRP A 373 1.23 -8.76 -20.47
CA TRP A 373 0.39 -7.98 -19.56
C TRP A 373 -0.38 -6.89 -20.32
N GLU A 374 0.29 -6.13 -21.18
CA GLU A 374 -0.35 -5.07 -21.96
C GLU A 374 -1.43 -5.65 -22.88
N SER A 375 -1.11 -6.71 -23.61
CA SER A 375 -2.06 -7.38 -24.51
C SER A 375 -3.28 -7.89 -23.76
N HIS A 376 -3.08 -8.54 -22.61
CA HIS A 376 -4.17 -9.08 -21.78
C HIS A 376 -5.13 -7.98 -21.30
N TRP A 377 -4.60 -6.90 -20.72
CA TRP A 377 -5.44 -5.85 -20.14
C TRP A 377 -6.07 -4.94 -21.19
N VAL A 378 -5.40 -4.68 -22.31
CA VAL A 378 -6.01 -3.96 -23.44
C VAL A 378 -7.21 -4.75 -23.97
N GLN A 379 -7.06 -6.07 -24.17
CA GLN A 379 -8.17 -6.92 -24.62
C GLN A 379 -9.33 -6.97 -23.61
N ASN A 380 -9.04 -7.04 -22.31
CA ASN A 380 -10.08 -7.04 -21.27
C ASN A 380 -10.91 -5.75 -21.29
N VAL A 381 -10.24 -4.60 -21.41
CA VAL A 381 -10.89 -3.29 -21.48
C VAL A 381 -11.71 -3.16 -22.76
N GLU A 382 -11.16 -3.57 -23.91
CA GLU A 382 -11.86 -3.54 -25.20
C GLU A 382 -13.11 -4.42 -25.21
N ARG A 383 -13.05 -5.60 -24.59
CA ARG A 383 -14.20 -6.51 -24.51
C ARG A 383 -15.40 -5.92 -23.77
N LYS A 384 -15.17 -5.06 -22.78
CA LYS A 384 -16.23 -4.42 -21.98
C LYS A 384 -16.64 -3.04 -22.51
N GLN A 385 -15.95 -2.51 -23.52
CA GLN A 385 -16.25 -1.21 -24.12
C GLN A 385 -17.14 -1.35 -25.34
N SER A 386 -18.12 -0.44 -25.47
CA SER A 386 -18.79 -0.23 -26.74
C SER A 386 -17.82 0.47 -27.71
N PRO A 387 -17.93 0.21 -29.03
CA PRO A 387 -17.07 0.84 -30.04
C PRO A 387 -17.11 2.37 -30.06
N GLU A 388 -18.13 2.97 -29.47
CA GLU A 388 -18.40 4.42 -29.47
C GLU A 388 -17.80 5.15 -28.25
N GLU A 389 -17.43 4.42 -27.18
CA GLU A 389 -16.91 5.01 -25.93
C GLU A 389 -15.39 4.83 -25.82
N GLU A 390 -14.61 5.72 -26.46
CA GLU A 390 -13.16 5.74 -26.27
C GLU A 390 -12.80 6.28 -24.86
N THR A 391 -12.44 5.40 -23.93
CA THR A 391 -11.98 5.80 -22.60
C THR A 391 -10.46 5.97 -22.53
N CYS A 392 -9.97 6.64 -21.48
CA CYS A 392 -8.54 6.80 -21.22
C CYS A 392 -7.83 5.47 -20.84
N HIS A 393 -8.56 4.39 -20.55
CA HIS A 393 -7.98 3.16 -19.99
C HIS A 393 -6.95 2.51 -20.93
N LYS A 394 -7.26 2.37 -22.22
CA LYS A 394 -6.36 1.78 -23.21
C LYS A 394 -5.07 2.59 -23.35
N PHE A 395 -5.20 3.92 -23.37
CA PHE A 395 -4.06 4.82 -23.35
C PHE A 395 -3.22 4.62 -22.08
N LEU A 396 -3.84 4.62 -20.90
CA LEU A 396 -3.15 4.47 -19.63
C LEU A 396 -2.41 3.13 -19.51
N ILE A 397 -3.05 2.01 -19.89
CA ILE A 397 -2.41 0.68 -19.88
C ILE A 397 -1.15 0.68 -20.75
N ARG A 398 -1.26 1.15 -21.99
CA ARG A 398 -0.12 1.25 -22.93
C ARG A 398 0.95 2.22 -22.42
N PHE A 399 0.54 3.35 -21.89
CA PHE A 399 1.45 4.38 -21.38
C PHE A 399 2.30 3.84 -20.22
N TYR A 400 1.66 3.26 -19.20
CA TYR A 400 2.35 2.72 -18.04
C TYR A 400 3.15 1.46 -18.38
N GLY A 401 2.68 0.62 -19.30
CA GLY A 401 3.46 -0.52 -19.82
C GLY A 401 4.73 -0.08 -20.53
N THR A 402 4.63 0.91 -21.42
CA THR A 402 5.78 1.47 -22.15
C THR A 402 6.76 2.16 -21.21
N HIS A 403 6.28 2.95 -20.25
CA HIS A 403 7.14 3.56 -19.24
C HIS A 403 7.86 2.51 -18.39
N PHE A 404 7.17 1.45 -17.98
CA PHE A 404 7.78 0.39 -17.19
C PHE A 404 8.85 -0.37 -17.98
N ARG A 405 8.66 -0.57 -19.29
CA ARG A 405 9.72 -1.08 -20.19
C ARG A 405 10.91 -0.13 -20.24
N LEU A 406 10.68 1.17 -20.42
CA LEU A 406 11.74 2.16 -20.42
C LEU A 406 12.55 2.13 -19.11
N GLN A 407 11.87 2.04 -17.96
CA GLN A 407 12.54 1.90 -16.66
C GLN A 407 13.36 0.61 -16.56
N LEU A 408 12.81 -0.53 -17.03
CA LEU A 408 13.51 -1.81 -17.02
C LEU A 408 14.86 -1.75 -17.77
N PHE A 409 14.90 -1.10 -18.93
CA PHE A 409 16.11 -1.02 -19.76
C PHE A 409 17.03 0.16 -19.44
N SER A 410 16.52 1.24 -18.85
CA SER A 410 17.33 2.43 -18.50
C SER A 410 18.18 2.24 -17.24
N LEU A 411 17.78 1.35 -16.32
CA LEU A 411 18.49 1.17 -15.05
C LEU A 411 19.84 0.47 -15.18
N PRO A 412 19.97 -0.66 -15.91
CA PRO A 412 21.28 -1.25 -16.15
C PRO A 412 22.25 -0.27 -16.81
N LEU A 413 21.74 0.66 -17.64
CA LEU A 413 22.58 1.66 -18.31
C LEU A 413 23.25 2.63 -17.33
N GLN A 414 22.67 2.91 -16.17
CA GLN A 414 23.31 3.77 -15.16
C GLN A 414 24.55 3.10 -14.55
N ASP A 415 24.45 1.79 -14.28
CA ASP A 415 25.57 1.00 -13.75
C ASP A 415 26.65 0.75 -14.82
N VAL A 416 26.24 0.63 -16.09
CA VAL A 416 27.14 0.46 -17.23
C VAL A 416 27.90 1.75 -17.54
N LEU A 417 27.23 2.90 -17.63
CA LEU A 417 27.86 4.19 -17.93
C LEU A 417 28.84 4.65 -16.84
N SER A 418 28.75 4.06 -15.64
CA SER A 418 29.69 4.29 -14.54
C SER A 418 30.84 3.28 -14.49
N SER A 419 30.83 2.25 -15.35
CA SER A 419 31.88 1.23 -15.44
C SER A 419 32.76 1.48 -16.67
N GLU A 420 34.05 1.75 -16.48
CA GLU A 420 35.00 2.08 -17.57
C GLU A 420 35.31 0.90 -18.53
N TYR A 421 34.85 -0.31 -18.22
CA TYR A 421 35.07 -1.51 -19.02
C TYR A 421 33.77 -2.30 -19.13
N SER A 422 33.11 -2.24 -20.28
CA SER A 422 32.00 -3.15 -20.58
C SER A 422 31.80 -3.36 -22.09
N ASP A 423 31.33 -4.55 -22.42
CA ASP A 423 31.26 -5.13 -23.76
C ASP A 423 30.27 -4.38 -24.68
N SER A 424 30.74 -3.90 -25.83
CA SER A 424 30.06 -2.85 -26.61
C SER A 424 28.76 -3.28 -27.32
N SER A 425 28.59 -4.57 -27.62
CA SER A 425 27.42 -5.07 -28.36
C SER A 425 26.15 -5.14 -27.50
N LEU A 426 26.28 -5.65 -26.27
CA LEU A 426 25.17 -5.78 -25.33
C LEU A 426 24.55 -4.43 -24.95
N HIS A 427 25.38 -3.39 -24.89
CA HIS A 427 24.92 -2.04 -24.61
C HIS A 427 23.98 -1.53 -25.69
N LEU A 428 24.21 -1.91 -26.95
CA LEU A 428 23.44 -1.38 -28.07
C LEU A 428 21.98 -1.84 -28.00
N ASP A 429 21.71 -3.12 -27.69
CA ASP A 429 20.35 -3.65 -27.61
C ASP A 429 19.55 -3.08 -26.43
N ILE A 430 20.20 -2.91 -25.28
CA ILE A 430 19.58 -2.30 -24.08
C ILE A 430 19.29 -0.82 -24.34
N ILE A 431 20.24 -0.09 -24.93
CA ILE A 431 20.07 1.32 -25.32
C ILE A 431 18.96 1.44 -26.35
N TRP A 432 18.94 0.57 -27.37
CA TRP A 432 17.92 0.59 -28.42
C TRP A 432 16.53 0.29 -27.88
N ALA A 433 16.40 -0.68 -26.97
CA ALA A 433 15.14 -0.99 -26.31
C ALA A 433 14.63 0.18 -25.46
N ALA A 434 15.52 0.83 -24.70
CA ALA A 434 15.17 2.04 -23.92
C ALA A 434 14.82 3.22 -24.84
N PHE A 435 15.59 3.46 -25.89
CA PHE A 435 15.35 4.51 -26.89
C PHE A 435 14.00 4.34 -27.56
N THR A 436 13.70 3.12 -28.03
CA THR A 436 12.41 2.79 -28.65
C THR A 436 11.26 3.01 -27.66
N GLY A 437 11.41 2.55 -26.42
CA GLY A 437 10.41 2.79 -25.37
C GLY A 437 10.16 4.27 -25.11
N ALA A 438 11.21 5.10 -25.02
CA ALA A 438 11.06 6.54 -24.84
C ALA A 438 10.39 7.20 -26.05
N MET A 439 10.76 6.82 -27.28
CA MET A 439 10.11 7.31 -28.50
C MET A 439 8.63 6.93 -28.57
N ASP A 440 8.29 5.70 -28.22
CA ASP A 440 6.91 5.22 -28.28
C ASP A 440 6.02 5.90 -27.24
N MET A 441 6.56 6.22 -26.05
CA MET A 441 5.86 7.09 -25.09
C MET A 441 5.52 8.45 -25.70
N LEU A 442 6.48 9.13 -26.33
CA LEU A 442 6.25 10.45 -26.93
C LEU A 442 5.24 10.39 -28.09
N LYS A 443 5.29 9.34 -28.92
CA LYS A 443 4.28 9.11 -29.97
C LYS A 443 2.89 8.89 -29.37
N LEU A 444 2.78 8.12 -28.30
CA LEU A 444 1.50 7.83 -27.65
C LEU A 444 0.86 9.11 -27.10
N ILE A 445 1.65 9.93 -26.41
CA ILE A 445 1.24 11.23 -25.88
C ILE A 445 0.80 12.17 -27.00
N SER A 446 1.56 12.22 -28.10
CA SER A 446 1.21 13.07 -29.25
C SER A 446 -0.11 12.68 -29.89
N ARG A 447 -0.47 11.39 -29.88
CA ARG A 447 -1.74 10.90 -30.43
C ARG A 447 -2.93 11.15 -29.50
N HIS A 448 -2.71 11.09 -28.19
CA HIS A 448 -3.76 11.23 -27.17
C HIS A 448 -3.62 12.54 -26.36
N SER A 449 -3.21 13.63 -27.01
CA SER A 449 -2.89 14.90 -26.34
C SER A 449 -4.06 15.47 -25.54
N GLY A 450 -5.31 15.28 -26.00
CA GLY A 450 -6.51 15.69 -25.29
C GLY A 450 -6.74 14.97 -23.94
N GLN A 451 -6.18 13.77 -23.76
CA GLN A 451 -6.30 13.02 -22.50
C GLN A 451 -5.33 13.53 -21.42
N LEU A 452 -4.26 14.22 -21.82
CA LEU A 452 -3.24 14.72 -20.90
C LEU A 452 -3.75 15.83 -19.98
N TYR A 453 -4.80 16.56 -20.40
CA TYR A 453 -5.35 17.65 -19.61
C TYR A 453 -5.96 17.17 -18.28
N PHE A 454 -6.48 15.95 -18.25
CA PHE A 454 -7.10 15.33 -17.08
C PHE A 454 -6.17 14.37 -16.33
N ALA A 455 -5.01 14.08 -16.93
CA ALA A 455 -4.01 13.19 -16.39
C ALA A 455 -3.40 13.72 -15.07
N GLN A 456 -2.86 12.80 -14.28
CA GLN A 456 -2.13 13.13 -13.06
C GLN A 456 -0.73 13.67 -13.39
N ASP A 457 -0.15 14.45 -12.46
CA ASP A 457 1.22 14.98 -12.53
C ASP A 457 2.27 13.89 -12.90
N SER A 458 2.04 12.66 -12.43
CA SER A 458 2.91 11.51 -12.70
C SER A 458 3.12 11.26 -14.20
N ILE A 459 2.09 11.40 -15.02
CA ILE A 459 2.14 11.21 -16.48
C ILE A 459 3.05 12.28 -17.11
N HIS A 460 2.97 13.52 -16.66
CA HIS A 460 3.85 14.59 -17.12
C HIS A 460 5.30 14.36 -16.71
N VAL A 461 5.56 13.90 -15.48
CA VAL A 461 6.91 13.56 -15.02
C VAL A 461 7.51 12.40 -15.82
N MET A 462 6.73 11.32 -16.06
CA MET A 462 7.17 10.17 -16.85
C MET A 462 7.43 10.55 -18.33
N THR A 463 6.66 11.50 -18.86
CA THR A 463 6.87 12.09 -20.19
C THR A 463 8.15 12.91 -20.25
N ALA A 464 8.38 13.77 -19.26
CA ALA A 464 9.61 14.57 -19.18
C ALA A 464 10.84 13.65 -19.06
N TYR A 465 10.72 12.55 -18.30
CA TYR A 465 11.76 11.54 -18.18
C TYR A 465 12.10 10.89 -19.53
N SER A 466 11.10 10.47 -20.33
CA SER A 466 11.37 9.87 -21.65
C SER A 466 12.02 10.86 -22.61
N ALA A 467 11.58 12.12 -22.64
CA ALA A 467 12.21 13.16 -23.45
C ALA A 467 13.66 13.43 -23.02
N ALA A 468 13.91 13.55 -21.71
CA ALA A 468 15.25 13.77 -21.17
C ALA A 468 16.19 12.59 -21.45
N PHE A 469 15.67 11.36 -21.41
CA PHE A 469 16.43 10.16 -21.78
C PHE A 469 16.95 10.25 -23.22
N LEU A 470 16.07 10.57 -24.19
CA LEU A 470 16.44 10.67 -25.61
C LEU A 470 17.47 11.77 -25.89
N VAL A 471 17.38 12.91 -25.20
CA VAL A 471 18.36 14.00 -25.35
C VAL A 471 19.73 13.56 -24.83
N LYS A 472 19.76 12.82 -23.71
CA LYS A 472 21.01 12.34 -23.13
C LYS A 472 21.63 11.20 -23.93
N SER A 473 20.83 10.31 -24.51
CA SER A 473 21.33 9.17 -25.30
C SER A 473 21.92 9.56 -26.66
N ARG A 474 21.76 10.83 -27.08
CA ARG A 474 22.32 11.35 -28.34
C ARG A 474 23.73 11.95 -28.15
N ARG A 475 24.12 12.25 -26.91
CA ARG A 475 25.48 12.66 -26.55
C ARG A 475 26.28 11.43 -26.20
#